data_AF-A0A4R1SAX9-F1
#
_entry.id   AF-A0A4R1SAX9-F1
#
_cell.length_a   1.000
_cell.length_b   1.000
_cell.length_c   1.000
_cell.angle_alpha   90.00
_cell.angle_beta   90.00
_cell.angle_gamma   90.00
#
_symmetry.space_group_name_H-M   'P 1'
#
loop_
_entity.id
_entity.type
_entity.pdbx_description
1 polymer ?
#
loop_
_entity_poly.entity_id
_entity_poly.type
_entity_poly.pdbx_seq_one_letter_code
_entity_poly.pdbx_strand_id
1 'polypeptide(L)'
;MECPEKVREFLGRQKSVTAAVANFIEQFQELAGEIEPPEREALAHCVQQMFRKYYYSVLDPDALITPAGIVNTLCEREFGRGFMVVPVLRVTRQDPSDEGLDYHLVRVQADHHPLVEDLKSLLESATRGLAMEHPGILLPREQDKLKAGFFLEDRHYLNTLGLIALEAGLLECEETPFGITGKTAPGAAEFLDLDATEQFGRLVDAAIRLCSKTLAQAFPEAALEFTVAKIKGLLKHPGRLEGLLEAVLRRMGVDQQQFDELMLTGDLEQYSQAGEDGLENLTKFLWLQVYLDLYFFTPFGYYLQLIQPVYPEVYDLELEVDDLLAELDDFKTMRSKLFAAAAEYDLTVLGEDWLARGEKPRREQAIPADVADEDLLQVVLASRDYLDFDAEEFDADAGDDEEDCCEGEEHEACHAPAADCGENGQVIDFLSERKRRRKESAGR
;
A
#
# COMPACT_ATOMS: atom_id res chain seq x y z
N MET A 1 -27.85 15.84 8.75
CA MET A 1 -26.53 15.24 9.05
C MET A 1 -26.79 13.96 9.82
N GLU A 2 -26.51 12.81 9.24
CA GLU A 2 -26.85 11.52 9.85
C GLU A 2 -25.82 11.09 10.88
N CYS A 3 -26.27 10.34 11.89
CA CYS A 3 -25.45 9.90 13.01
C CYS A 3 -24.38 8.90 12.54
N PRO A 4 -23.09 9.05 12.91
CA PRO A 4 -22.03 8.07 12.61
C PRO A 4 -22.40 6.63 12.97
N GLU A 5 -23.19 6.43 14.03
CA GLU A 5 -23.67 5.13 14.46
C GLU A 5 -24.57 4.44 13.42
N LYS A 6 -25.42 5.20 12.71
CA LYS A 6 -26.31 4.65 11.68
C LYS A 6 -25.52 4.13 10.48
N VAL A 7 -24.49 4.86 10.08
CA VAL A 7 -23.61 4.48 8.97
C VAL A 7 -22.88 3.18 9.30
N ARG A 8 -22.33 3.09 10.52
CA ARG A 8 -21.69 1.88 11.02
C ARG A 8 -22.64 0.69 11.09
N GLU A 9 -23.86 0.91 11.58
CA GLU A 9 -24.89 -0.13 11.69
C GLU A 9 -25.33 -0.64 10.30
N PHE A 10 -25.48 0.25 9.32
CA PHE A 10 -25.84 -0.12 7.95
C PHE A 10 -24.74 -0.93 7.27
N LEU A 11 -23.49 -0.42 7.26
CA LEU A 11 -22.36 -1.09 6.61
C LEU A 11 -21.99 -2.39 7.31
N GLY A 12 -22.11 -2.46 8.64
CA GLY A 12 -21.93 -3.70 9.40
C GLY A 12 -23.01 -4.77 9.15
N ARG A 13 -24.08 -4.43 8.43
CA ARG A 13 -25.10 -5.38 7.95
C ARG A 13 -24.92 -5.79 6.49
N GLN A 14 -24.07 -5.09 5.73
CA GLN A 14 -23.81 -5.42 4.34
C GLN A 14 -22.84 -6.59 4.30
N LYS A 15 -23.30 -7.73 3.78
CA LYS A 15 -22.51 -8.96 3.81
C LYS A 15 -21.24 -8.82 3.00
N SER A 16 -21.30 -8.15 1.85
CA SER A 16 -20.13 -7.91 0.99
C SER A 16 -19.02 -7.15 1.73
N VAL A 17 -19.37 -6.08 2.45
CA VAL A 17 -18.43 -5.27 3.24
C VAL A 17 -17.82 -6.09 4.37
N THR A 18 -18.65 -6.79 5.15
CA THR A 18 -18.16 -7.59 6.27
C THR A 18 -17.27 -8.73 5.79
N ALA A 19 -17.62 -9.38 4.68
CA ALA A 19 -16.84 -10.48 4.11
C ALA A 19 -15.50 -10.00 3.53
N ALA A 20 -15.48 -8.85 2.84
CA ALA A 20 -14.26 -8.32 2.24
C ALA A 20 -13.20 -8.01 3.32
N VAL A 21 -13.62 -7.40 4.43
CA VAL A 21 -12.68 -7.11 5.54
C VAL A 21 -12.34 -8.38 6.33
N ALA A 22 -13.33 -9.24 6.60
CA ALA A 22 -13.10 -10.48 7.34
C ALA A 22 -12.16 -11.44 6.60
N ASN A 23 -12.28 -11.57 5.27
CA ASN A 23 -11.39 -12.41 4.46
C ASN A 23 -9.91 -12.04 4.66
N PHE A 24 -9.58 -10.74 4.60
CA PHE A 24 -8.20 -10.29 4.86
C PHE A 24 -7.75 -10.62 6.29
N ILE A 25 -8.61 -10.31 7.29
CA ILE A 25 -8.28 -10.53 8.70
C ILE A 25 -8.04 -12.02 8.99
N GLU A 26 -8.93 -12.89 8.52
CA GLU A 26 -8.86 -14.34 8.71
C GLU A 26 -7.58 -14.90 8.09
N GLN A 27 -7.31 -14.60 6.81
CA GLN A 27 -6.09 -15.07 6.13
C GLN A 27 -4.81 -14.54 6.81
N PHE A 28 -4.79 -13.26 7.22
CA PHE A 28 -3.64 -12.69 7.92
C PHE A 28 -3.40 -13.39 9.26
N GLN A 29 -4.46 -13.67 10.01
CA GLN A 29 -4.35 -14.35 11.31
C GLN A 29 -3.93 -15.82 11.16
N GLU A 30 -4.40 -16.52 10.14
CA GLU A 30 -3.95 -17.87 9.81
C GLU A 30 -2.45 -17.88 9.50
N LEU A 31 -1.99 -17.04 8.57
CA LEU A 31 -0.56 -16.92 8.22
C LEU A 31 0.31 -16.51 9.42
N ALA A 32 -0.14 -15.52 10.19
CA ALA A 32 0.58 -15.06 11.39
C ALA A 32 0.66 -16.15 12.49
N GLY A 33 -0.27 -17.10 12.50
CA GLY A 33 -0.27 -18.26 13.39
C GLY A 33 0.76 -19.33 13.00
N GLU A 34 1.20 -19.36 11.74
CA GLU A 34 2.11 -20.38 11.18
C GLU A 34 3.59 -19.94 11.10
N ILE A 35 3.90 -18.71 11.49
CA ILE A 35 5.24 -18.12 11.43
C ILE A 35 5.85 -17.89 12.82
N GLU A 36 7.17 -17.69 12.85
CA GLU A 36 7.93 -17.53 14.09
C GLU A 36 7.67 -16.15 14.74
N PRO A 37 7.87 -16.01 16.07
CA PRO A 37 7.58 -14.76 16.78
C PRO A 37 8.24 -13.49 16.21
N PRO A 38 9.53 -13.49 15.77
CA PRO A 38 10.15 -12.30 15.18
C PRO A 38 9.52 -11.88 13.84
N GLU A 39 9.15 -12.86 13.01
CA GLU A 39 8.47 -12.65 11.72
C GLU A 39 7.08 -12.05 11.96
N ARG A 40 6.33 -12.62 12.91
CA ARG A 40 5.02 -12.10 13.32
C ARG A 40 5.09 -10.66 13.83
N GLU A 41 6.10 -10.30 14.62
CA GLU A 41 6.31 -8.93 15.09
C GLU A 41 6.59 -7.97 13.91
N ALA A 42 7.38 -8.40 12.94
CA ALA A 42 7.67 -7.63 11.73
C ALA A 42 6.41 -7.41 10.85
N LEU A 43 5.60 -8.45 10.65
CA LEU A 43 4.34 -8.36 9.90
C LEU A 43 3.31 -7.48 10.61
N ALA A 44 3.22 -7.52 11.94
CA ALA A 44 2.34 -6.64 12.72
C ALA A 44 2.64 -5.15 12.47
N HIS A 45 3.89 -4.80 12.11
CA HIS A 45 4.24 -3.44 11.70
C HIS A 45 3.90 -3.08 10.25
N CYS A 46 3.50 -4.06 9.43
CA CYS A 46 3.19 -3.89 8.00
C CYS A 46 1.71 -4.08 7.68
N VAL A 47 0.93 -4.70 8.58
CA VAL A 47 -0.47 -5.08 8.35
C VAL A 47 -1.36 -3.96 7.81
N GLN A 48 -1.17 -2.71 8.27
CA GLN A 48 -1.94 -1.56 7.79
C GLN A 48 -1.67 -1.25 6.32
N GLN A 49 -0.43 -1.42 5.88
CA GLN A 49 0.01 -1.16 4.51
C GLN A 49 -0.36 -2.32 3.57
N MET A 50 -0.28 -3.55 4.07
CA MET A 50 -0.81 -4.73 3.38
C MET A 50 -2.32 -4.60 3.15
N PHE A 51 -3.07 -4.25 4.20
CA PHE A 51 -4.51 -4.04 4.10
C PHE A 51 -4.87 -2.90 3.16
N ARG A 52 -4.10 -1.80 3.16
CA ARG A 52 -4.27 -0.71 2.18
C ARG A 52 -4.15 -1.24 0.75
N LYS A 53 -3.09 -2.00 0.44
CA LYS A 53 -2.85 -2.56 -0.90
C LYS A 53 -4.02 -3.47 -1.29
N TYR A 54 -4.38 -4.43 -0.44
CA TYR A 54 -5.58 -5.28 -0.59
C TYR A 54 -6.87 -4.48 -0.82
N TYR A 55 -7.13 -3.46 -0.01
CA TYR A 55 -8.37 -2.69 -0.02
C TYR A 55 -8.61 -1.94 -1.35
N TYR A 56 -7.53 -1.66 -2.07
CA TYR A 56 -7.56 -1.02 -3.39
C TYR A 56 -7.20 -1.97 -4.54
N SER A 57 -6.89 -3.24 -4.27
CA SER A 57 -6.70 -4.27 -5.29
C SER A 57 -8.04 -4.79 -5.81
N VAL A 58 -8.03 -5.21 -7.07
CA VAL A 58 -9.19 -5.83 -7.69
C VAL A 58 -9.47 -7.20 -7.07
N LEU A 59 -10.74 -7.47 -6.81
CA LEU A 59 -11.28 -8.79 -6.47
C LEU A 59 -11.67 -9.56 -7.74
N ASP A 60 -11.97 -8.81 -8.81
CA ASP A 60 -12.30 -9.30 -10.14
C ASP A 60 -11.59 -8.38 -11.16
N PRO A 61 -10.54 -8.88 -11.85
CA PRO A 61 -9.78 -8.11 -12.82
C PRO A 61 -10.60 -7.59 -14.00
N ASP A 62 -11.65 -8.31 -14.41
CA ASP A 62 -12.48 -7.93 -15.56
C ASP A 62 -13.44 -6.79 -15.20
N ALA A 63 -13.94 -6.80 -13.95
CA ALA A 63 -14.90 -5.81 -13.47
C ALA A 63 -14.26 -4.62 -12.71
N LEU A 64 -12.97 -4.70 -12.39
CA LEU A 64 -12.23 -3.72 -11.57
C LEU A 64 -12.91 -3.43 -10.22
N ILE A 65 -13.60 -4.42 -9.65
CA ILE A 65 -14.30 -4.27 -8.37
C ILE A 65 -13.28 -4.41 -7.25
N THR A 66 -13.19 -3.40 -6.38
CA THR A 66 -12.30 -3.40 -5.21
C THR A 66 -13.11 -3.34 -3.91
N PRO A 67 -12.54 -3.76 -2.75
CA PRO A 67 -13.17 -3.56 -1.46
C PRO A 67 -13.56 -2.10 -1.21
N ALA A 68 -12.69 -1.16 -1.58
CA ALA A 68 -12.98 0.28 -1.51
C ALA A 68 -14.20 0.68 -2.35
N GLY A 69 -14.29 0.18 -3.59
CA GLY A 69 -15.41 0.42 -4.48
C GLY A 69 -16.74 -0.07 -3.90
N ILE A 70 -16.75 -1.25 -3.27
CA ILE A 70 -17.93 -1.83 -2.61
C ILE A 70 -18.40 -0.92 -1.46
N VAL A 71 -17.51 -0.60 -0.52
CA VAL A 71 -17.83 0.24 0.66
C VAL A 71 -18.38 1.60 0.22
N ASN A 72 -17.67 2.25 -0.72
CA ASN A 72 -18.00 3.60 -1.16
C ASN A 72 -19.34 3.63 -1.93
N THR A 73 -19.58 2.65 -2.81
CA THR A 73 -20.83 2.57 -3.58
C THR A 73 -22.04 2.35 -2.67
N LEU A 74 -21.94 1.41 -1.72
CA LEU A 74 -23.04 1.13 -0.79
C LEU A 74 -23.31 2.32 0.14
N CYS A 75 -22.25 2.99 0.61
CA CYS A 75 -22.37 4.16 1.47
C CYS A 75 -23.00 5.36 0.72
N GLU A 76 -22.53 5.66 -0.50
CA GLU A 76 -23.08 6.77 -1.30
C GLU A 76 -24.54 6.51 -1.68
N ARG A 77 -24.90 5.25 -1.98
CA ARG A 77 -26.28 4.87 -2.31
C ARG A 77 -27.26 5.12 -1.16
N GLU A 78 -26.88 4.74 0.06
CA GLU A 78 -27.77 4.85 1.23
C GLU A 78 -27.79 6.27 1.81
N PHE A 79 -26.63 6.91 1.92
CA PHE A 79 -26.46 8.13 2.70
C PHE A 79 -26.14 9.38 1.86
N GLY A 80 -25.91 9.21 0.55
CA GLY A 80 -25.58 10.29 -0.37
C GLY A 80 -24.12 10.73 -0.27
N ARG A 81 -23.89 12.01 -0.59
CA ARG A 81 -22.55 12.59 -0.77
C ARG A 81 -22.07 13.40 0.43
N GLY A 82 -20.77 13.75 0.42
CA GLY A 82 -20.14 14.67 1.38
C GLY A 82 -19.28 14.01 2.46
N PHE A 83 -19.23 12.68 2.51
CA PHE A 83 -18.32 11.94 3.37
C PHE A 83 -17.96 10.59 2.75
N MET A 84 -16.84 10.03 3.22
CA MET A 84 -16.39 8.67 2.92
C MET A 84 -16.44 7.82 4.19
N VAL A 85 -16.48 6.50 4.02
CA VAL A 85 -16.29 5.56 5.13
C VAL A 85 -15.15 4.62 4.77
N VAL A 86 -14.24 4.44 5.71
CA VAL A 86 -13.04 3.62 5.54
C VAL A 86 -13.01 2.58 6.65
N PRO A 87 -12.89 1.28 6.34
CA PRO A 87 -12.54 0.28 7.33
C PRO A 87 -11.08 0.47 7.74
N VAL A 88 -10.85 0.52 9.04
CA VAL A 88 -9.51 0.71 9.58
C VAL A 88 -9.20 -0.39 10.58
N LEU A 89 -8.08 -1.07 10.35
CA LEU A 89 -7.63 -2.15 11.24
C LEU A 89 -7.14 -1.61 12.57
N ARG A 90 -7.29 -2.42 13.61
CA ARG A 90 -6.76 -2.22 14.96
C ARG A 90 -6.19 -3.52 15.46
N VAL A 91 -4.97 -3.46 15.98
CA VAL A 91 -4.38 -4.58 16.69
C VAL A 91 -5.03 -4.62 18.08
N THR A 92 -5.77 -5.67 18.35
CA THR A 92 -6.35 -5.95 19.66
C THR A 92 -5.36 -6.79 20.45
N ARG A 93 -5.05 -6.37 21.68
CA ARG A 93 -4.28 -7.18 22.62
C ARG A 93 -5.22 -7.73 23.67
N GLN A 94 -5.56 -9.00 23.56
CA GLN A 94 -6.29 -9.68 24.65
C GLN A 94 -5.32 -10.21 25.71
N ASP A 95 -4.12 -10.66 25.30
CA ASP A 95 -2.99 -11.05 26.17
C ASP A 95 -1.66 -10.74 25.46
N PRO A 96 -0.49 -10.65 26.13
CA PRO A 96 0.82 -10.41 25.49
C PRO A 96 1.22 -11.47 24.46
N SER A 97 0.55 -12.63 24.47
CA SER A 97 0.77 -13.75 23.54
C SER A 97 -0.32 -13.89 22.48
N ASP A 98 -1.35 -13.04 22.50
CA ASP A 98 -2.52 -13.15 21.62
C ASP A 98 -2.87 -11.75 21.07
N GLU A 99 -2.21 -11.40 19.97
CA GLU A 99 -2.52 -10.22 19.17
C GLU A 99 -3.57 -10.60 18.12
N GLY A 100 -4.81 -10.17 18.34
CA GLY A 100 -5.89 -10.29 17.37
C GLY A 100 -5.98 -9.05 16.48
N LEU A 101 -6.61 -9.17 15.32
CA LEU A 101 -6.88 -8.04 14.43
C LEU A 101 -8.39 -7.82 14.36
N ASP A 102 -8.81 -6.59 14.58
CA ASP A 102 -10.21 -6.16 14.40
C ASP A 102 -10.24 -4.93 13.50
N TYR A 103 -11.42 -4.51 13.07
CA TYR A 103 -11.59 -3.28 12.31
C TYR A 103 -12.73 -2.43 12.83
N HIS A 104 -12.65 -1.15 12.52
CA HIS A 104 -13.72 -0.21 12.79
C HIS A 104 -13.92 0.69 11.58
N LEU A 105 -15.16 1.10 11.38
CA LEU A 105 -15.53 1.99 10.29
C LEU A 105 -15.36 3.45 10.74
N VAL A 106 -14.50 4.16 10.03
CA VAL A 106 -14.20 5.58 10.26
C VAL A 106 -14.85 6.42 9.18
N ARG A 107 -15.61 7.42 9.60
CA ARG A 107 -16.18 8.42 8.68
C ARG A 107 -15.14 9.51 8.43
N VAL A 108 -14.95 9.87 7.17
CA VAL A 108 -13.98 10.89 6.72
C VAL A 108 -14.71 11.99 5.97
N GLN A 109 -14.51 13.24 6.36
CA GLN A 109 -15.11 14.43 5.75
C GLN A 109 -14.20 15.65 5.95
N ALA A 110 -14.30 16.66 5.09
CA ALA A 110 -13.39 17.81 5.12
C ALA A 110 -13.45 18.62 6.44
N ASP A 111 -14.64 18.78 7.03
CA ASP A 111 -14.86 19.53 8.27
C ASP A 111 -14.61 18.70 9.56
N HIS A 112 -14.28 17.42 9.42
CA HIS A 112 -13.95 16.52 10.52
C HIS A 112 -13.05 15.38 10.04
N HIS A 113 -11.89 15.75 9.49
CA HIS A 113 -10.98 14.80 8.87
C HIS A 113 -10.03 14.18 9.91
N PRO A 114 -9.91 12.83 10.02
CA PRO A 114 -9.06 12.19 11.03
C PRO A 114 -7.59 12.66 11.00
N LEU A 115 -7.03 12.82 9.80
CA LEU A 115 -5.67 13.38 9.60
C LEU A 115 -5.47 14.75 10.26
N VAL A 116 -6.49 15.62 10.25
CA VAL A 116 -6.40 16.94 10.90
C VAL A 116 -6.31 16.78 12.41
N GLU A 117 -7.11 15.89 12.99
CA GLU A 117 -7.13 15.64 14.45
C GLU A 117 -5.83 14.95 14.92
N ASP A 118 -5.31 14.00 14.14
CA ASP A 118 -4.02 13.37 14.42
C ASP A 118 -2.87 14.37 14.32
N LEU A 119 -2.91 15.26 13.33
CA LEU A 119 -1.91 16.31 13.19
C LEU A 119 -1.95 17.28 14.38
N LYS A 120 -3.13 17.67 14.87
CA LYS A 120 -3.26 18.48 16.10
C LYS A 120 -2.61 17.76 17.29
N SER A 121 -2.86 16.45 17.44
CA SER A 121 -2.27 15.63 18.50
C SER A 121 -0.75 15.51 18.38
N LEU A 122 -0.23 15.38 17.15
CA LEU A 122 1.20 15.40 16.85
C LEU A 122 1.83 16.75 17.23
N LEU A 123 1.18 17.87 16.86
CA LEU A 123 1.65 19.22 17.17
C LEU A 123 1.62 19.50 18.68
N GLU A 124 0.62 19.02 19.41
CA GLU A 124 0.59 19.11 20.87
C GLU A 124 1.77 18.36 21.48
N SER A 125 2.03 17.14 21.02
CA SER A 125 3.14 16.32 21.50
C SER A 125 4.50 16.94 21.17
N ALA A 126 4.62 17.57 19.99
CA ALA A 126 5.82 18.27 19.54
C ALA A 126 6.19 19.51 20.37
N THR A 127 5.30 20.05 21.20
CA THR A 127 5.62 21.16 22.10
C THR A 127 6.73 20.81 23.09
N ARG A 128 6.87 19.51 23.44
CA ARG A 128 7.90 18.99 24.35
C ARG A 128 9.18 18.57 23.62
N GLY A 129 9.19 18.66 22.30
CA GLY A 129 10.25 18.14 21.43
C GLY A 129 10.05 16.65 21.15
N LEU A 130 10.05 16.29 19.86
CA LEU A 130 10.03 14.91 19.39
C LEU A 130 11.38 14.56 18.78
N ALA A 131 11.96 13.43 19.18
CA ALA A 131 13.19 12.93 18.60
C ALA A 131 12.95 12.35 17.21
N MET A 132 13.78 12.76 16.25
CA MET A 132 13.63 12.43 14.84
C MET A 132 14.89 11.78 14.28
N GLU A 133 14.69 10.87 13.32
CA GLU A 133 15.78 10.27 12.54
C GLU A 133 16.24 11.24 11.44
N HIS A 134 15.26 11.79 10.73
CA HIS A 134 15.41 12.83 9.71
C HIS A 134 14.32 13.88 9.91
N PRO A 135 14.45 15.10 9.36
CA PRO A 135 13.37 16.08 9.46
C PRO A 135 12.02 15.49 8.99
N GLY A 136 11.06 15.41 9.92
CA GLY A 136 9.70 14.90 9.66
C GLY A 136 9.55 13.38 9.84
N ILE A 137 10.65 12.66 10.03
CA ILE A 137 10.66 11.21 10.27
C ILE A 137 10.94 10.97 11.75
N LEU A 138 9.92 10.49 12.46
CA LEU A 138 9.99 10.25 13.91
C LEU A 138 10.84 9.00 14.21
N LEU A 139 11.55 8.98 15.34
CA LEU A 139 12.17 7.74 15.80
C LEU A 139 11.10 6.69 16.17
N PRO A 140 11.36 5.38 16.02
CA PRO A 140 10.38 4.32 16.34
C PRO A 140 9.78 4.45 17.74
N ARG A 141 10.60 4.77 18.74
CA ARG A 141 10.16 4.99 20.13
C ARG A 141 9.17 6.14 20.31
N GLU A 142 9.22 7.17 19.46
CA GLU A 142 8.24 8.27 19.50
C GLU A 142 6.96 7.86 18.77
N GLN A 143 7.08 7.13 17.66
CA GLN A 143 5.93 6.58 16.94
C GLN A 143 5.09 5.66 17.83
N ASP A 144 5.73 4.77 18.61
CA ASP A 144 5.03 3.84 19.50
C ASP A 144 4.25 4.54 20.62
N LYS A 145 4.69 5.73 21.05
CA LYS A 145 3.97 6.54 22.05
C LYS A 145 2.77 7.27 21.44
N LEU A 146 2.87 7.67 20.18
CA LEU A 146 1.89 8.51 19.51
C LEU A 146 0.80 7.72 18.80
N LYS A 147 1.14 6.57 18.19
CA LYS A 147 0.24 5.83 17.30
C LYS A 147 -1.06 5.39 17.98
N ALA A 148 -1.04 5.16 19.29
CA ALA A 148 -2.23 4.76 20.03
C ALA A 148 -3.30 5.86 20.00
N GLY A 149 -4.42 5.58 19.33
CA GLY A 149 -5.54 6.52 19.18
C GLY A 149 -5.48 7.40 17.93
N PHE A 150 -4.46 7.26 17.08
CA PHE A 150 -4.44 7.93 15.77
C PHE A 150 -5.39 7.22 14.79
N PHE A 151 -5.75 7.90 13.70
CA PHE A 151 -6.52 7.32 12.60
C PHE A 151 -5.93 5.98 12.14
N LEU A 152 -4.63 5.96 11.84
CA LEU A 152 -3.91 4.74 11.47
C LEU A 152 -2.76 4.49 12.44
N GLU A 153 -2.72 3.28 13.01
CA GLU A 153 -1.64 2.84 13.90
C GLU A 153 -0.43 2.34 13.09
N ASP A 154 0.04 3.17 12.16
CA ASP A 154 1.04 2.82 11.16
C ASP A 154 2.22 3.78 11.16
N ARG A 155 3.43 3.22 11.09
CA ARG A 155 4.68 3.98 11.06
C ARG A 155 4.78 4.88 9.82
N HIS A 156 4.32 4.42 8.65
CA HIS A 156 4.39 5.22 7.42
C HIS A 156 3.45 6.43 7.48
N TYR A 157 2.25 6.23 8.02
CA TYR A 157 1.27 7.28 8.24
C TYR A 157 1.80 8.37 9.17
N LEU A 158 2.38 8.00 10.33
CA LEU A 158 2.96 8.97 11.26
C LEU A 158 4.13 9.76 10.63
N ASN A 159 4.98 9.10 9.84
CA ASN A 159 6.05 9.78 9.11
C ASN A 159 5.49 10.74 8.05
N THR A 160 4.42 10.34 7.34
CA THR A 160 3.75 11.19 6.37
C THR A 160 3.12 12.41 7.05
N LEU A 161 2.49 12.25 8.22
CA LEU A 161 2.02 13.36 9.05
C LEU A 161 3.14 14.32 9.42
N GLY A 162 4.30 13.82 9.86
CA GLY A 162 5.47 14.63 10.20
C GLY A 162 6.01 15.43 9.00
N LEU A 163 6.10 14.79 7.83
CA LEU A 163 6.52 15.45 6.59
C LEU A 163 5.52 16.52 6.12
N ILE A 164 4.21 16.24 6.19
CA ILE A 164 3.16 17.20 5.87
C ILE A 164 3.21 18.38 6.85
N ALA A 165 3.41 18.13 8.16
CA ALA A 165 3.52 19.18 9.16
C ALA A 165 4.70 20.12 8.89
N LEU A 166 5.85 19.58 8.49
CA LEU A 166 7.00 20.38 8.06
C LEU A 166 6.70 21.20 6.82
N GLU A 167 6.14 20.58 5.78
CA GLU A 167 5.84 21.25 4.51
C GLU A 167 4.71 22.31 4.64
N ALA A 168 3.86 22.17 5.67
CA ALA A 168 2.85 23.15 6.04
C ALA A 168 3.40 24.29 6.93
N GLY A 169 4.65 24.20 7.38
CA GLY A 169 5.28 25.15 8.31
C GLY A 169 4.72 25.08 9.73
N LEU A 170 4.19 23.92 10.13
CA LEU A 170 3.58 23.67 11.45
C LEU A 170 4.57 23.00 12.41
N LEU A 171 5.60 22.37 11.85
CA LEU A 171 6.70 21.75 12.57
C LEU A 171 8.01 22.40 12.11
N GLU A 172 8.95 22.57 13.03
CA GLU A 172 10.32 22.99 12.73
C GLU A 172 11.30 21.98 13.35
N CYS A 173 12.44 21.77 12.70
CA CYS A 173 13.47 20.85 13.16
C CYS A 173 14.73 21.61 13.55
N GLU A 174 15.32 21.21 14.68
CA GLU A 174 16.58 21.74 15.21
C GLU A 174 17.58 20.60 15.35
N GLU A 175 18.79 20.77 14.80
CA GLU A 175 19.90 19.86 15.04
C GLU A 175 20.53 20.14 16.42
N THR A 176 20.65 19.11 17.24
CA THR A 176 21.28 19.16 18.56
C THR A 176 22.44 18.18 18.62
N PRO A 177 23.35 18.28 19.61
CA PRO A 177 24.39 17.27 19.83
C PRO A 177 23.87 15.84 20.06
N PHE A 178 22.58 15.68 20.36
CA PHE A 178 21.92 14.40 20.63
C PHE A 178 21.05 13.91 19.46
N GLY A 179 21.07 14.60 18.32
CA GLY A 179 20.27 14.29 17.12
C GLY A 179 19.28 15.40 16.76
N ILE A 180 18.33 15.07 15.87
CA ILE A 180 17.33 16.01 15.35
C ILE A 180 16.12 16.03 16.29
N THR A 181 15.67 17.23 16.67
CA THR A 181 14.45 17.42 17.45
C THR A 181 13.44 18.23 16.65
N GLY A 182 12.23 17.70 16.49
CA GLY A 182 11.10 18.44 15.93
C GLY A 182 10.28 19.13 17.01
N LYS A 183 9.92 20.39 16.78
CA LYS A 183 9.09 21.20 17.68
C LYS A 183 7.96 21.86 16.90
N THR A 184 6.87 22.12 17.59
CA THR A 184 5.73 22.89 17.06
C THR A 184 6.22 24.29 16.65
N ALA A 185 6.06 24.63 15.37
CA ALA A 185 6.48 25.92 14.85
C ALA A 185 5.51 27.04 15.31
N PRO A 186 5.95 28.30 15.39
CA PRO A 186 5.08 29.43 15.71
C PRO A 186 3.86 29.56 14.78
N GLY A 187 4.01 29.18 13.52
CA GLY A 187 2.93 29.17 12.52
C GLY A 187 1.80 28.16 12.79
N ALA A 188 1.98 27.25 13.75
CA ALA A 188 0.94 26.31 14.16
C ALA A 188 -0.23 26.99 14.87
N ALA A 189 0.00 28.09 15.60
CA ALA A 189 -1.08 28.81 16.29
C ALA A 189 -2.14 29.32 15.29
N GLU A 190 -1.70 29.94 14.19
CA GLU A 190 -2.60 30.38 13.12
C GLU A 190 -3.39 29.21 12.52
N PHE A 191 -2.74 28.07 12.28
CA PHE A 191 -3.42 26.87 11.77
C PHE A 191 -4.47 26.33 12.73
N LEU A 192 -4.18 26.31 14.04
CA LEU A 192 -5.12 25.82 15.06
C LEU A 192 -6.35 26.72 15.20
N ASP A 193 -6.22 28.01 14.85
CA ASP A 193 -7.32 28.99 14.86
C ASP A 193 -8.21 28.95 13.60
N LEU A 194 -7.76 28.27 12.52
CA LEU A 194 -8.56 28.07 11.31
C LEU A 194 -9.75 27.13 11.57
N ASP A 195 -10.80 27.24 10.75
CA ASP A 195 -11.85 26.22 10.77
C ASP A 195 -11.35 24.88 10.24
N ALA A 196 -12.05 23.79 10.56
CA ALA A 196 -11.59 22.44 10.21
C ALA A 196 -11.45 22.21 8.70
N THR A 197 -12.26 22.90 7.89
CA THR A 197 -12.22 22.78 6.43
C THR A 197 -11.01 23.51 5.86
N GLU A 198 -10.70 24.69 6.38
CA GLU A 198 -9.48 25.44 6.06
C GLU A 198 -8.22 24.70 6.52
N GLN A 199 -8.26 24.07 7.70
CA GLN A 199 -7.20 23.19 8.19
C GLN A 199 -6.94 22.06 7.19
N PHE A 200 -7.98 21.31 6.83
CA PHE A 200 -7.88 20.23 5.84
C PHE A 200 -7.27 20.74 4.52
N GLY A 201 -7.75 21.88 4.01
CA GLY A 201 -7.21 22.47 2.79
C GLY A 201 -5.72 22.80 2.84
N ARG A 202 -5.25 23.35 3.96
CA ARG A 202 -3.82 23.64 4.14
C ARG A 202 -2.98 22.37 4.15
N LEU A 203 -3.50 21.27 4.70
CA LEU A 203 -2.81 19.97 4.69
C LEU A 203 -2.79 19.33 3.31
N VAL A 204 -3.90 19.41 2.55
CA VAL A 204 -3.93 18.98 1.15
C VAL A 204 -2.90 19.74 0.32
N ASP A 205 -2.84 21.07 0.45
CA ASP A 205 -1.85 21.88 -0.26
C ASP A 205 -0.41 21.55 0.14
N ALA A 206 -0.16 21.22 1.41
CA ALA A 206 1.16 20.78 1.89
C ALA A 206 1.52 19.40 1.34
N ALA A 207 0.59 18.43 1.33
CA ALA A 207 0.81 17.11 0.74
C ALA A 207 1.13 17.21 -0.77
N ILE A 208 0.47 18.11 -1.51
CA ILE A 208 0.77 18.37 -2.93
C ILE A 208 2.18 18.92 -3.12
N ARG A 209 2.60 19.89 -2.28
CA ARG A 209 3.96 20.43 -2.36
C ARG A 209 5.01 19.38 -1.99
N LEU A 210 4.74 18.57 -0.97
CA LEU A 210 5.60 17.47 -0.55
C LEU A 210 5.78 16.46 -1.70
N CYS A 211 4.67 16.00 -2.28
CA CYS A 211 4.67 15.09 -3.43
C CYS A 211 5.50 15.64 -4.59
N SER A 212 5.22 16.89 -5.00
CA SER A 212 5.93 17.58 -6.08
C SER A 212 7.43 17.67 -5.81
N LYS A 213 7.81 18.13 -4.61
CA LYS A 213 9.21 18.31 -4.21
C LYS A 213 9.95 16.98 -4.18
N THR A 214 9.38 15.96 -3.55
CA THR A 214 10.04 14.67 -3.37
C THR A 214 10.22 13.94 -4.70
N LEU A 215 9.20 13.89 -5.55
CA LEU A 215 9.31 13.28 -6.88
C LEU A 215 10.31 14.01 -7.78
N ALA A 216 10.30 15.35 -7.77
CA ALA A 216 11.27 16.14 -8.53
C ALA A 216 12.71 15.97 -8.04
N GLN A 217 12.91 15.70 -6.75
CA GLN A 217 14.22 15.40 -6.17
C GLN A 217 14.69 13.98 -6.46
N ALA A 218 13.77 13.00 -6.44
CA ALA A 218 14.06 11.61 -6.73
C ALA A 218 14.35 11.37 -8.22
N PHE A 219 13.71 12.14 -9.10
CA PHE A 219 13.87 12.05 -10.56
C PHE A 219 14.22 13.41 -11.19
N PRO A 220 15.45 13.93 -10.98
CA PRO A 220 15.84 15.27 -11.42
C PRO A 220 15.67 15.51 -12.93
N GLU A 221 15.91 14.49 -13.75
CA GLU A 221 15.77 14.51 -15.22
C GLU A 221 14.31 14.73 -15.64
N ALA A 222 13.37 14.25 -14.81
CA ALA A 222 11.93 14.35 -15.01
C ALA A 222 11.26 15.38 -14.10
N ALA A 223 12.02 16.26 -13.42
CA ALA A 223 11.47 17.22 -12.45
C ALA A 223 10.35 18.13 -13.02
N LEU A 224 10.37 18.40 -14.33
CA LEU A 224 9.31 19.16 -15.03
C LEU A 224 7.97 18.42 -15.12
N GLU A 225 7.94 17.10 -14.92
CA GLU A 225 6.74 16.28 -14.83
C GLU A 225 6.12 16.33 -13.41
N PHE A 226 6.90 16.72 -12.40
CA PHE A 226 6.49 16.70 -10.99
C PHE A 226 6.30 18.09 -10.38
N THR A 227 5.91 19.09 -11.17
CA THR A 227 5.59 20.42 -10.63
C THR A 227 4.29 20.40 -9.83
N VAL A 228 4.13 21.30 -8.84
CA VAL A 228 2.87 21.47 -8.07
C VAL A 228 1.65 21.61 -8.99
N ALA A 229 1.80 22.31 -10.12
CA ALA A 229 0.73 22.47 -11.08
C ALA A 229 0.35 21.15 -11.77
N LYS A 230 1.32 20.29 -12.09
CA LYS A 230 1.07 18.96 -12.66
C LYS A 230 0.47 18.01 -11.65
N ILE A 231 0.96 17.98 -10.41
CA ILE A 231 0.35 17.16 -9.34
C ILE A 231 -1.11 17.59 -9.09
N LYS A 232 -1.39 18.90 -9.04
CA LYS A 232 -2.77 19.43 -8.98
C LYS A 232 -3.60 19.04 -10.20
N GLY A 233 -2.99 19.00 -11.38
CA GLY A 233 -3.63 18.58 -12.62
C GLY A 233 -4.03 17.10 -12.58
N LEU A 234 -3.10 16.22 -12.16
CA LEU A 234 -3.34 14.79 -11.98
C LEU A 234 -4.51 14.57 -11.01
N LEU A 235 -4.46 15.15 -9.81
CA LEU A 235 -5.54 15.02 -8.82
C LEU A 235 -6.91 15.48 -9.32
N LYS A 236 -6.99 16.41 -10.28
CA LYS A 236 -8.26 16.88 -10.84
C LYS A 236 -8.78 16.05 -12.01
N HIS A 237 -7.89 15.31 -12.66
CA HIS A 237 -8.18 14.56 -13.87
C HIS A 237 -7.81 13.09 -13.62
N PRO A 238 -8.66 12.36 -12.87
CA PRO A 238 -8.48 10.94 -12.63
C PRO A 238 -8.36 10.18 -13.95
N GLY A 239 -7.60 9.09 -13.93
CA GLY A 239 -7.37 8.25 -15.09
C GLY A 239 -6.10 7.43 -14.98
N ARG A 240 -5.75 6.78 -16.10
CA ARG A 240 -4.56 5.94 -16.22
C ARG A 240 -3.27 6.73 -16.15
N LEU A 241 -2.28 6.17 -15.46
CA LEU A 241 -0.96 6.80 -15.32
C LEU A 241 0.01 6.50 -16.47
N GLU A 242 -0.34 5.64 -17.42
CA GLU A 242 0.50 5.23 -18.55
C GLU A 242 1.20 6.42 -19.21
N GLY A 243 0.46 7.49 -19.53
CA GLY A 243 1.03 8.68 -20.16
C GLY A 243 1.99 9.49 -19.27
N LEU A 244 1.82 9.46 -17.94
CA LEU A 244 2.78 10.04 -17.00
C LEU A 244 4.04 9.19 -16.92
N LEU A 245 3.88 7.87 -16.80
CA LEU A 245 4.99 6.91 -16.72
C LEU A 245 5.86 7.00 -17.98
N GLU A 246 5.25 6.95 -19.16
CA GLU A 246 5.92 7.12 -20.45
C GLU A 246 6.70 8.44 -20.49
N ALA A 247 6.07 9.56 -20.12
CA ALA A 247 6.70 10.88 -20.14
C ALA A 247 7.91 10.98 -19.20
N VAL A 248 7.84 10.38 -18.02
CA VAL A 248 8.92 10.38 -17.02
C VAL A 248 10.07 9.50 -17.48
N LEU A 249 9.79 8.24 -17.85
CA LEU A 249 10.81 7.27 -18.26
C LEU A 249 11.54 7.72 -19.52
N ARG A 250 10.81 8.32 -20.47
CA ARG A 250 11.42 8.93 -21.66
C ARG A 250 12.40 10.04 -21.32
N ARG A 251 12.14 10.84 -20.28
CA ARG A 251 13.11 11.85 -19.81
C ARG A 251 14.32 11.23 -19.11
N MET A 252 14.17 10.04 -18.54
CA MET A 252 15.23 9.26 -17.91
C MET A 252 16.03 8.40 -18.90
N GLY A 253 15.72 8.51 -20.20
CA GLY A 253 16.45 7.85 -21.28
C GLY A 253 15.88 6.51 -21.74
N VAL A 254 14.71 6.10 -21.23
CA VAL A 254 14.02 4.88 -21.68
C VAL A 254 13.27 5.18 -22.98
N ASP A 255 13.57 4.44 -24.06
CA ASP A 255 12.86 4.63 -25.32
C ASP A 255 11.50 3.93 -25.34
N GLN A 256 10.71 4.14 -26.41
CA GLN A 256 9.37 3.58 -26.51
C GLN A 256 9.37 2.04 -26.54
N GLN A 257 10.33 1.43 -27.22
CA GLN A 257 10.40 -0.02 -27.33
C GLN A 257 10.67 -0.63 -25.95
N GLN A 258 11.62 -0.04 -25.22
CA GLN A 258 11.93 -0.45 -23.84
C GLN A 258 10.75 -0.20 -22.90
N PHE A 259 10.01 0.88 -23.06
CA PHE A 259 8.80 1.13 -22.29
C PHE A 259 7.73 0.07 -22.57
N ASP A 260 7.48 -0.24 -23.85
CA ASP A 260 6.50 -1.24 -24.25
C ASP A 260 6.90 -2.62 -23.70
N GLU A 261 8.19 -2.97 -23.74
CA GLU A 261 8.74 -4.18 -23.13
C GLU A 261 8.47 -4.22 -21.62
N LEU A 262 8.81 -3.16 -20.86
CA LEU A 262 8.52 -3.07 -19.41
C LEU A 262 7.03 -3.25 -19.07
N MET A 263 6.14 -2.73 -19.91
CA MET A 263 4.70 -2.80 -19.70
C MET A 263 4.09 -4.14 -20.13
N LEU A 264 4.70 -4.83 -21.10
CA LEU A 264 4.17 -6.06 -21.69
C LEU A 264 4.69 -7.33 -21.02
N THR A 265 5.96 -7.37 -20.60
CA THR A 265 6.53 -8.66 -20.22
C THR A 265 5.99 -9.15 -18.89
N GLY A 266 5.80 -8.31 -17.87
CA GLY A 266 5.48 -8.76 -16.49
C GLY A 266 6.55 -9.67 -15.84
N ASP A 267 7.36 -10.30 -16.68
CA ASP A 267 8.41 -11.26 -16.44
C ASP A 267 9.73 -10.50 -16.24
N LEU A 268 9.99 -10.19 -14.97
CA LEU A 268 11.20 -9.54 -14.49
C LEU A 268 12.46 -10.35 -14.83
N GLU A 269 12.34 -11.67 -15.04
CA GLU A 269 13.47 -12.54 -15.36
C GLU A 269 14.01 -12.24 -16.76
N GLN A 270 13.15 -11.99 -17.75
CA GLN A 270 13.59 -11.61 -19.10
C GLN A 270 14.33 -10.26 -19.12
N TYR A 271 13.93 -9.32 -18.27
CA TYR A 271 14.61 -8.03 -18.11
C TYR A 271 15.98 -8.17 -17.43
N SER A 272 16.09 -9.07 -16.45
CA SER A 272 17.39 -9.36 -15.81
C SER A 272 18.40 -9.96 -16.79
N GLN A 273 17.92 -10.63 -17.85
CA GLN A 273 18.72 -11.20 -18.92
C GLN A 273 19.07 -10.20 -20.04
N ALA A 274 18.47 -9.00 -20.04
CA ALA A 274 18.66 -7.96 -21.07
C ALA A 274 19.97 -7.15 -20.93
N GLY A 275 20.88 -7.57 -20.05
CA GLY A 275 22.14 -6.87 -19.79
C GLY A 275 21.99 -5.66 -18.85
N GLU A 276 23.09 -4.93 -18.64
CA GLU A 276 23.16 -3.84 -17.65
C GLU A 276 22.13 -2.71 -17.91
N ASP A 277 21.95 -2.32 -19.18
CA ASP A 277 21.00 -1.26 -19.57
C ASP A 277 19.54 -1.66 -19.29
N GLY A 278 19.20 -2.93 -19.48
CA GLY A 278 17.87 -3.47 -19.17
C GLY A 278 17.58 -3.42 -17.67
N LEU A 279 18.53 -3.89 -16.86
CA LEU A 279 18.42 -3.86 -15.40
C LEU A 279 18.32 -2.43 -14.85
N GLU A 280 19.07 -1.47 -15.43
CA GLU A 280 18.99 -0.06 -15.06
C GLU A 280 17.59 0.51 -15.35
N ASN A 281 17.03 0.23 -16.53
CA ASN A 281 15.71 0.72 -16.92
C ASN A 281 14.59 0.11 -16.06
N LEU A 282 14.67 -1.19 -15.77
CA LEU A 282 13.76 -1.85 -14.85
C LEU A 282 13.84 -1.21 -13.46
N THR A 283 15.05 -0.99 -12.95
CA THR A 283 15.26 -0.36 -11.64
C THR A 283 14.64 1.04 -11.59
N LYS A 284 14.84 1.87 -12.63
CA LYS A 284 14.21 3.20 -12.74
C LYS A 284 12.67 3.11 -12.69
N PHE A 285 12.10 2.14 -13.40
CA PHE A 285 10.66 1.92 -13.42
C PHE A 285 10.10 1.52 -12.06
N LEU A 286 10.71 0.52 -11.41
CA LEU A 286 10.30 0.04 -10.09
C LEU A 286 10.39 1.16 -9.04
N TRP A 287 11.48 1.94 -9.04
CA TRP A 287 11.58 3.09 -8.14
C TRP A 287 10.52 4.15 -8.42
N LEU A 288 10.22 4.46 -9.69
CA LEU A 288 9.16 5.39 -10.03
C LEU A 288 7.81 4.93 -9.46
N GLN A 289 7.51 3.63 -9.58
CA GLN A 289 6.29 3.05 -9.02
C GLN A 289 6.21 3.22 -7.50
N VAL A 290 7.27 2.81 -6.79
CA VAL A 290 7.37 2.93 -5.32
C VAL A 290 7.17 4.38 -4.87
N TYR A 291 7.83 5.34 -5.53
CA TYR A 291 7.75 6.76 -5.16
C TYR A 291 6.37 7.37 -5.47
N LEU A 292 5.75 7.00 -6.60
CA LEU A 292 4.37 7.42 -6.89
C LEU A 292 3.41 6.88 -5.84
N ASP A 293 3.58 5.63 -5.40
CA ASP A 293 2.71 5.10 -4.35
C ASP A 293 2.92 5.79 -3.00
N LEU A 294 4.17 5.90 -2.55
CA LEU A 294 4.52 6.54 -1.27
C LEU A 294 4.06 8.00 -1.17
N TYR A 295 4.18 8.76 -2.25
CA TYR A 295 3.99 10.23 -2.20
C TYR A 295 2.75 10.74 -2.94
N PHE A 296 2.11 9.92 -3.78
CA PHE A 296 0.87 10.29 -4.47
C PHE A 296 -0.29 9.37 -4.06
N PHE A 297 -0.25 8.07 -4.34
CA PHE A 297 -1.41 7.21 -4.12
C PHE A 297 -1.76 6.99 -2.66
N THR A 298 -0.77 6.65 -1.82
CA THR A 298 -1.01 6.45 -0.39
C THR A 298 -1.52 7.73 0.28
N PRO A 299 -0.87 8.90 0.13
CA PRO A 299 -1.30 10.09 0.84
C PRO A 299 -2.65 10.63 0.34
N PHE A 300 -2.88 10.67 -0.98
CA PHE A 300 -4.14 11.21 -1.51
C PHE A 300 -5.27 10.19 -1.48
N GLY A 301 -4.97 8.89 -1.55
CA GLY A 301 -5.94 7.82 -1.54
C GLY A 301 -6.30 7.37 -0.13
N TYR A 302 -5.35 6.74 0.57
CA TYR A 302 -5.65 6.12 1.86
C TYR A 302 -5.70 7.12 3.02
N TYR A 303 -4.88 8.17 3.00
CA TYR A 303 -4.80 9.10 4.12
C TYR A 303 -5.77 10.27 4.01
N LEU A 304 -5.80 10.97 2.89
CA LEU A 304 -6.67 12.13 2.64
C LEU A 304 -8.02 11.77 2.01
N GLN A 305 -8.18 10.53 1.52
CA GLN A 305 -9.42 10.03 0.93
C GLN A 305 -9.96 10.93 -0.20
N LEU A 306 -9.07 11.50 -1.02
CA LEU A 306 -9.41 12.33 -2.18
C LEU A 306 -9.48 11.52 -3.48
N ILE A 307 -8.65 10.47 -3.60
CA ILE A 307 -8.66 9.57 -4.76
C ILE A 307 -8.95 8.13 -4.31
N GLN A 308 -9.37 7.30 -5.24
CA GLN A 308 -9.51 5.85 -5.04
C GLN A 308 -8.58 5.16 -6.02
N PRO A 309 -7.35 4.80 -5.60
CA PRO A 309 -6.45 4.01 -6.43
C PRO A 309 -7.04 2.64 -6.75
N VAL A 310 -6.65 2.07 -7.89
CA VAL A 310 -6.93 0.67 -8.24
C VAL A 310 -5.65 -0.03 -8.69
N TYR A 311 -5.29 -1.05 -7.92
CA TYR A 311 -4.21 -1.96 -8.27
C TYR A 311 -4.78 -3.04 -9.18
N PRO A 312 -4.20 -3.25 -10.37
CA PRO A 312 -4.81 -4.09 -11.40
C PRO A 312 -4.73 -5.59 -11.10
N GLU A 313 -3.92 -5.99 -10.12
CA GLU A 313 -3.69 -7.37 -9.74
C GLU A 313 -4.55 -7.77 -8.54
N VAL A 314 -5.02 -9.03 -8.56
CA VAL A 314 -5.64 -9.67 -7.40
C VAL A 314 -4.58 -9.79 -6.30
N TYR A 315 -4.94 -9.41 -5.09
CA TYR A 315 -4.00 -9.40 -3.98
C TYR A 315 -3.84 -10.78 -3.37
N ASP A 316 -2.66 -11.38 -3.55
CA ASP A 316 -2.25 -12.61 -2.87
C ASP A 316 -1.51 -12.27 -1.57
N LEU A 317 -2.15 -12.57 -0.44
CA LEU A 317 -1.58 -12.31 0.87
C LEU A 317 -0.45 -13.28 1.24
N GLU A 318 -0.50 -14.55 0.80
CA GLU A 318 0.54 -15.53 1.10
C GLU A 318 1.83 -15.16 0.36
N LEU A 319 1.72 -14.87 -0.93
CA LEU A 319 2.85 -14.39 -1.75
C LEU A 319 3.46 -13.11 -1.16
N GLU A 320 2.63 -12.11 -0.80
CA GLU A 320 3.14 -10.88 -0.22
C GLU A 320 3.86 -11.14 1.12
N VAL A 321 3.32 -12.00 1.99
CA VAL A 321 3.98 -12.34 3.25
C VAL A 321 5.34 -13.00 3.00
N ASP A 322 5.41 -13.97 2.10
CA ASP A 322 6.66 -14.66 1.76
C ASP A 322 7.71 -13.67 1.20
N ASP A 323 7.30 -12.78 0.30
CA ASP A 323 8.17 -11.74 -0.28
C ASP A 323 8.72 -10.74 0.74
N LEU A 324 7.93 -10.43 1.76
CA LEU A 324 8.33 -9.56 2.87
C LEU A 324 9.30 -10.28 3.81
N LEU A 325 8.98 -11.52 4.20
CA LEU A 325 9.80 -12.28 5.14
C LEU A 325 11.18 -12.63 4.56
N ALA A 326 11.31 -12.72 3.24
CA ALA A 326 12.60 -12.83 2.57
C ALA A 326 13.57 -11.67 2.88
N GLU A 327 13.05 -10.50 3.30
CA GLU A 327 13.81 -9.29 3.62
C GLU A 327 13.80 -8.95 5.12
N LEU A 328 13.52 -9.91 6.00
CA LEU A 328 13.33 -9.66 7.44
C LEU A 328 14.52 -8.91 8.08
N ASP A 329 15.75 -9.18 7.60
CA ASP A 329 16.98 -8.56 8.09
C ASP A 329 17.11 -7.08 7.68
N ASP A 330 16.43 -6.63 6.63
CA ASP A 330 16.32 -5.23 6.20
C ASP A 330 14.87 -4.77 6.18
N PHE A 331 14.38 -4.42 7.37
CA PHE A 331 13.02 -3.92 7.58
C PHE A 331 12.65 -2.70 6.70
N LYS A 332 13.63 -1.90 6.26
CA LYS A 332 13.36 -0.76 5.38
C LYS A 332 13.06 -1.25 3.97
N THR A 333 13.87 -2.18 3.46
CA THR A 333 13.67 -2.81 2.15
C THR A 333 12.39 -3.62 2.13
N MET A 334 12.14 -4.46 3.15
CA MET A 334 10.89 -5.17 3.36
C MET A 334 9.68 -4.24 3.20
N ARG A 335 9.67 -3.11 3.93
CA ARG A 335 8.56 -2.16 3.85
C ARG A 335 8.40 -1.48 2.51
N SER A 336 9.48 -1.27 1.75
CA SER A 336 9.36 -0.65 0.43
C SER A 336 8.66 -1.55 -0.59
N LYS A 337 8.68 -2.88 -0.42
CA LYS A 337 7.97 -3.84 -1.28
C LYS A 337 6.44 -3.70 -1.22
N LEU A 338 5.91 -3.15 -0.12
CA LEU A 338 4.48 -2.88 0.07
C LEU A 338 3.94 -1.73 -0.80
N PHE A 339 4.80 -1.08 -1.59
CA PHE A 339 4.47 0.11 -2.36
C PHE A 339 4.72 -0.14 -3.85
N ALA A 340 3.67 -0.01 -4.64
CA ALA A 340 3.70 -0.10 -6.10
C ALA A 340 2.66 0.88 -6.66
N ALA A 341 2.90 1.46 -7.83
CA ALA A 341 1.95 2.43 -8.37
C ALA A 341 0.65 1.71 -8.78
N ALA A 342 -0.50 2.27 -8.39
CA ALA A 342 -1.76 1.86 -8.97
C ALA A 342 -1.80 2.20 -10.48
N ALA A 343 -2.49 1.39 -11.27
CA ALA A 343 -2.58 1.58 -12.72
C ALA A 343 -3.44 2.80 -13.06
N GLU A 344 -4.52 2.98 -12.29
CA GLU A 344 -5.50 4.04 -12.45
C GLU A 344 -6.13 4.42 -11.11
N TYR A 345 -6.86 5.53 -11.10
CA TYR A 345 -7.59 5.99 -9.92
C TYR A 345 -8.77 6.86 -10.33
N ASP A 346 -9.82 6.81 -9.53
CA ASP A 346 -10.96 7.71 -9.59
C ASP A 346 -10.89 8.79 -8.48
N LEU A 347 -11.74 9.81 -8.59
CA LEU A 347 -12.01 10.71 -7.47
C LEU A 347 -13.01 10.06 -6.51
N THR A 348 -12.74 10.13 -5.21
CA THR A 348 -13.75 9.82 -4.19
C THR A 348 -14.80 10.94 -4.14
N VAL A 349 -15.97 10.70 -3.55
CA VAL A 349 -16.97 11.77 -3.34
C VAL A 349 -16.36 13.00 -2.65
N LEU A 350 -15.50 12.79 -1.65
CA LEU A 350 -14.79 13.88 -0.97
C LEU A 350 -13.83 14.61 -1.92
N GLY A 351 -13.11 13.87 -2.77
CA GLY A 351 -12.24 14.43 -3.81
C GLY A 351 -13.00 15.24 -4.85
N GLU A 352 -14.19 14.80 -5.27
CA GLU A 352 -15.04 15.54 -6.20
C GLU A 352 -15.49 16.88 -5.61
N ASP A 353 -15.93 16.84 -4.35
CA ASP A 353 -16.39 18.04 -3.66
C ASP A 353 -15.23 19.02 -3.42
N TRP A 354 -14.02 18.51 -3.13
CA TRP A 354 -12.84 19.32 -2.82
C TRP A 354 -12.06 19.83 -4.05
N LEU A 355 -11.75 18.94 -5.00
CA LEU A 355 -10.84 19.18 -6.12
C LEU A 355 -11.57 19.61 -7.39
N ALA A 356 -12.73 19.01 -7.67
CA ALA A 356 -13.50 19.24 -8.89
C ALA A 356 -14.51 20.40 -8.75
N ARG A 357 -14.69 20.98 -7.55
CA ARG A 357 -15.60 22.11 -7.27
C ARG A 357 -17.03 21.89 -7.83
N GLY A 358 -17.50 20.65 -7.82
CA GLY A 358 -18.83 20.27 -8.32
C GLY A 358 -18.91 19.94 -9.82
N GLU A 359 -17.79 19.89 -10.55
CA GLU A 359 -17.74 19.17 -11.83
C GLU A 359 -17.92 17.68 -11.54
N LYS A 360 -18.83 17.01 -12.28
CA LYS A 360 -18.97 15.54 -12.20
C LYS A 360 -17.76 14.92 -12.90
N PRO A 361 -16.81 14.31 -12.19
CA PRO A 361 -15.75 13.58 -12.86
C PRO A 361 -16.32 12.29 -13.40
N ARG A 362 -15.61 11.75 -14.39
CA ARG A 362 -15.89 10.41 -14.88
C ARG A 362 -15.25 9.45 -13.88
N ARG A 363 -16.08 8.61 -13.26
CA ARG A 363 -15.61 7.45 -12.49
C ARG A 363 -15.61 6.26 -13.41
N GLU A 364 -14.44 5.79 -13.80
CA GLU A 364 -14.31 4.65 -14.71
C GLU A 364 -14.57 3.32 -13.97
N GLN A 365 -14.41 3.32 -12.64
CA GLN A 365 -14.51 2.15 -11.76
C GLN A 365 -15.80 2.15 -10.93
N ALA A 366 -16.79 2.95 -11.32
CA ALA A 366 -18.05 3.02 -10.58
C ALA A 366 -18.85 1.73 -10.73
N ILE A 367 -19.09 1.05 -9.61
CA ILE A 367 -20.03 -0.08 -9.55
C ILE A 367 -21.44 0.45 -9.87
N PRO A 368 -22.18 -0.18 -10.81
CA PRO A 368 -23.53 0.24 -11.14
C PRO A 368 -24.45 0.24 -9.91
N ALA A 369 -25.31 1.27 -9.80
CA ALA A 369 -26.11 1.50 -8.60
C ALA A 369 -27.16 0.40 -8.30
N ASP A 370 -27.51 -0.39 -9.33
CA ASP A 370 -28.48 -1.48 -9.29
C ASP A 370 -27.89 -2.83 -8.87
N VAL A 371 -26.56 -2.94 -8.72
CA VAL A 371 -25.92 -4.16 -8.21
C VAL A 371 -26.32 -4.39 -6.74
N ALA A 372 -26.80 -5.59 -6.43
CA ALA A 372 -27.22 -5.94 -5.09
C ALA A 372 -26.03 -6.30 -4.20
N ASP A 373 -26.17 -6.11 -2.88
CA ASP A 373 -25.15 -6.52 -1.90
C ASP A 373 -24.83 -8.02 -2.00
N GLU A 374 -25.81 -8.85 -2.34
CA GLU A 374 -25.60 -10.29 -2.49
C GLU A 374 -24.76 -10.64 -3.73
N ASP A 375 -24.85 -9.86 -4.81
CA ASP A 375 -24.01 -10.04 -6.01
C ASP A 375 -22.57 -9.62 -5.72
N LEU A 376 -22.39 -8.50 -4.99
CA LEU A 376 -21.08 -8.06 -4.53
C LEU A 376 -20.44 -9.06 -3.56
N LEU A 377 -21.24 -9.71 -2.71
CA LEU A 377 -20.76 -10.80 -1.86
C LEU A 377 -20.23 -11.97 -2.70
N GLN A 378 -20.88 -12.33 -3.81
CA GLN A 378 -20.37 -13.41 -4.66
C GLN A 378 -19.01 -13.06 -5.26
N VAL A 379 -18.79 -11.80 -5.67
CA VAL A 379 -17.48 -11.33 -6.15
C VAL A 379 -16.42 -11.50 -5.05
N VAL A 380 -16.72 -11.08 -3.82
CA VAL A 380 -15.81 -11.20 -2.67
C VAL A 380 -15.49 -12.66 -2.32
N LEU A 381 -16.45 -13.57 -2.48
CA LEU A 381 -16.24 -14.98 -2.21
C LEU A 381 -15.44 -15.65 -3.35
N ALA A 382 -15.76 -15.33 -4.60
CA ALA A 382 -15.08 -15.87 -5.77
C ALA A 382 -13.61 -15.43 -5.85
N SER A 383 -13.26 -14.24 -5.34
CA SER A 383 -11.87 -13.79 -5.30
C SER A 383 -10.95 -14.69 -4.45
N ARG A 384 -11.51 -15.53 -3.57
CA ARG A 384 -10.73 -16.53 -2.82
C ARG A 384 -10.30 -17.67 -3.74
N ASP A 385 -11.18 -18.08 -4.64
CA ASP A 385 -10.96 -19.23 -5.53
C ASP A 385 -9.97 -18.89 -6.67
N TYR A 386 -9.81 -17.60 -7.02
CA TYR A 386 -8.81 -17.17 -8.00
C TYR A 386 -7.37 -17.51 -7.58
N LEU A 387 -7.06 -17.43 -6.28
CA LEU A 387 -5.74 -17.74 -5.75
C LEU A 387 -5.48 -19.26 -5.70
N ASP A 388 -6.53 -20.06 -5.51
CA ASP A 388 -6.42 -21.52 -5.49
C ASP A 388 -6.21 -22.12 -6.90
N PHE A 389 -6.74 -21.48 -7.95
CA PHE A 389 -6.64 -21.97 -9.34
C PHE A 389 -5.21 -21.88 -9.91
N ASP A 390 -4.49 -20.78 -9.62
CA ASP A 390 -3.09 -20.62 -10.06
C ASP A 390 -2.13 -21.58 -9.32
N ALA A 391 -2.48 -21.98 -8.09
CA ALA A 391 -1.71 -22.96 -7.32
C ALA A 391 -1.82 -24.39 -7.88
N GLU A 392 -2.99 -24.79 -8.41
CA GLU A 392 -3.19 -26.12 -9.01
C GLU A 392 -2.56 -26.25 -10.40
N GLU A 393 -2.51 -25.17 -11.20
CA GLU A 393 -1.88 -25.18 -12.54
C GLU A 393 -0.34 -25.28 -12.43
N PHE A 394 0.26 -24.73 -11.38
CA PHE A 394 1.70 -24.84 -11.10
C PHE A 394 2.13 -26.24 -10.62
N ASP A 395 1.26 -26.96 -9.91
CA ASP A 395 1.52 -28.34 -9.45
C ASP A 395 1.31 -29.37 -10.58
N ALA A 396 0.55 -29.04 -11.63
CA ALA A 396 0.33 -29.92 -12.78
C ALA A 396 1.57 -30.06 -13.69
N ASP A 397 2.42 -29.04 -13.76
CA ASP A 397 3.68 -29.07 -14.53
C ASP A 397 4.87 -29.66 -13.75
N ALA A 398 4.73 -29.89 -12.44
CA ALA A 398 5.78 -30.48 -11.59
C ALA A 398 5.74 -32.02 -11.54
N GLY A 399 4.86 -32.66 -12.31
CA GLY A 399 4.51 -34.06 -12.12
C GLY A 399 4.37 -34.89 -13.38
N ASP A 400 5.32 -34.84 -14.34
CA ASP A 400 5.37 -35.83 -15.43
C ASP A 400 6.76 -36.07 -16.06
N ASP A 401 7.86 -35.87 -15.33
CA ASP A 401 9.23 -36.22 -15.80
C ASP A 401 9.87 -37.41 -15.04
N GLU A 402 9.09 -38.47 -14.78
CA GLU A 402 9.66 -39.80 -14.48
C GLU A 402 9.75 -40.66 -15.76
N GLU A 403 10.50 -40.20 -16.77
CA GLU A 403 10.95 -41.07 -17.87
C GLU A 403 12.27 -41.78 -17.52
N ASP A 404 12.10 -42.97 -16.96
CA ASP A 404 12.80 -44.21 -17.25
C ASP A 404 14.13 -44.08 -18.05
N CYS A 405 15.28 -44.12 -17.37
CA CYS A 405 16.59 -44.34 -17.99
C CYS A 405 17.35 -45.47 -17.29
N CYS A 406 17.08 -46.68 -17.76
CA CYS A 406 17.89 -47.87 -17.53
C CYS A 406 19.17 -47.87 -18.41
N GLU A 407 20.26 -48.35 -17.79
CA GLU A 407 21.45 -49.01 -18.37
C GLU A 407 22.58 -48.19 -19.04
N GLY A 408 23.83 -48.39 -18.55
CA GLY A 408 25.03 -48.40 -19.43
C GLY A 408 26.34 -47.79 -18.90
N GLU A 409 27.12 -48.60 -18.17
CA GLU A 409 28.60 -48.77 -18.25
C GLU A 409 29.60 -47.57 -18.16
N GLU A 410 30.41 -47.65 -17.09
CA GLU A 410 31.88 -47.46 -16.98
C GLU A 410 32.61 -46.36 -17.79
N HIS A 411 33.23 -45.39 -17.09
CA HIS A 411 34.70 -45.21 -17.09
C HIS A 411 35.21 -44.19 -16.05
N GLU A 412 36.20 -44.62 -15.27
CA GLU A 412 36.94 -43.88 -14.25
C GLU A 412 37.98 -42.88 -14.81
N ALA A 413 38.15 -41.79 -14.03
CA ALA A 413 39.38 -41.06 -13.67
C ALA A 413 39.97 -39.96 -14.60
N CYS A 414 39.95 -38.69 -14.14
CA CYS A 414 41.10 -38.02 -13.46
C CYS A 414 40.97 -36.47 -13.32
N HIS A 415 41.17 -36.00 -12.07
CA HIS A 415 41.80 -34.73 -11.61
C HIS A 415 41.14 -33.32 -11.76
N ALA A 416 40.43 -32.90 -10.68
CA ALA A 416 40.54 -31.70 -9.80
C ALA A 416 41.04 -30.30 -10.28
N PRO A 417 40.78 -29.16 -9.57
CA PRO A 417 39.91 -28.92 -8.40
C PRO A 417 38.92 -27.71 -8.50
N ALA A 418 38.03 -27.68 -7.49
CA ALA A 418 37.09 -26.66 -7.05
C ALA A 418 37.36 -25.17 -7.38
N ALA A 419 36.31 -24.50 -7.84
CA ALA A 419 36.06 -23.09 -7.57
C ALA A 419 34.63 -22.96 -7.00
N ASP A 420 34.58 -22.19 -5.93
CA ASP A 420 33.49 -21.90 -5.02
C ASP A 420 32.34 -21.15 -5.73
N CYS A 421 31.14 -21.71 -5.72
CA CYS A 421 29.89 -21.04 -6.09
C CYS A 421 28.89 -21.29 -4.95
N GLY A 422 29.01 -20.51 -3.88
CA GLY A 422 28.03 -20.43 -2.82
C GLY A 422 26.86 -19.52 -3.20
N GLU A 423 25.71 -19.82 -2.60
CA GLU A 423 24.57 -18.92 -2.36
C GLU A 423 23.72 -18.55 -3.58
N ASN A 424 22.90 -19.52 -4.04
CA ASN A 424 21.57 -19.27 -4.63
C ASN A 424 20.63 -20.51 -4.57
N GLY A 425 21.07 -21.62 -3.96
CA GLY A 425 20.27 -22.85 -3.83
C GLY A 425 19.44 -22.98 -2.54
N GLN A 426 19.51 -22.01 -1.61
CA GLN A 426 18.89 -22.16 -0.28
C GLN A 426 17.42 -21.72 -0.22
N VAL A 427 16.95 -20.86 -1.13
CA VAL A 427 15.55 -20.37 -1.12
C VAL A 427 14.58 -21.44 -1.65
N ILE A 428 15.00 -22.20 -2.67
CA ILE A 428 14.20 -23.28 -3.27
C ILE A 428 14.09 -24.50 -2.32
N ASP A 429 15.17 -24.81 -1.58
CA ASP A 429 15.16 -25.88 -0.57
C ASP A 429 14.24 -25.54 0.63
N PHE A 430 14.12 -24.26 1.00
CA PHE A 430 13.26 -23.85 2.12
C PHE A 430 11.75 -23.95 1.79
N LEU A 431 11.35 -23.52 0.58
CA LEU A 431 9.97 -23.57 0.11
C LEU A 431 9.47 -25.02 -0.09
N SER A 432 10.33 -25.88 -0.64
CA SER A 432 10.03 -27.30 -0.83
C SER A 432 9.93 -28.06 0.51
N GLU A 433 10.77 -27.72 1.50
CA GLU A 433 10.74 -28.35 2.82
C GLU A 433 9.53 -27.90 3.67
N ARG A 434 9.02 -26.67 3.49
CA ARG A 434 7.81 -26.15 4.14
C ARG A 434 6.52 -26.76 3.55
N LYS A 435 6.43 -26.88 2.21
CA LYS A 435 5.34 -27.61 1.53
C LYS A 435 5.30 -29.09 1.93
N ARG A 436 6.46 -29.72 2.12
CA ARG A 436 6.56 -31.12 2.59
C ARG A 436 6.05 -31.30 4.02
N ARG A 437 6.30 -30.35 4.93
CA ARG A 437 5.77 -30.37 6.31
C ARG A 437 4.24 -30.20 6.36
N ARG A 438 3.63 -29.44 5.45
CA ARG A 438 2.16 -29.34 5.31
C ARG A 438 1.54 -30.70 4.87
N LYS A 439 2.15 -31.42 3.92
CA LYS A 439 1.70 -32.78 3.51
C LYS A 439 1.75 -33.81 4.65
N GLU A 440 2.73 -33.73 5.55
CA GLU A 440 2.84 -34.64 6.70
C GLU A 440 1.86 -34.29 7.84
N SER A 441 1.37 -33.05 7.89
CA SER A 441 0.44 -32.54 8.91
C SER A 441 -1.03 -32.76 8.55
N ALA A 442 -1.38 -32.71 7.26
CA ALA A 442 -2.72 -32.99 6.74
C ALA A 442 -3.06 -34.49 6.65
N GLY A 443 -2.07 -35.36 6.88
CA GLY A 443 -2.21 -36.82 6.83
C GLY A 443 -2.43 -37.52 8.18
N ARG A 444 -2.83 -36.81 9.25
CA ARG A 444 -3.13 -37.40 10.58
C ARG A 444 -4.53 -37.14 11.08
#